data_AF-A0A8R7UFK8-F1
#
_entry.id   AF-A0A8R7UFK8-F1
#
_cell.length_a   1.000
_cell.length_b   1.000
_cell.length_c   1.000
_cell.angle_alpha   90.00
_cell.angle_beta   90.00
_cell.angle_gamma   90.00
#
_symmetry.space_group_name_H-M   'P 1'
#
loop_
_entity.id
_entity.type
_entity.pdbx_description
1 polymer ?
#
loop_
_entity_poly.entity_id
_entity_poly.type
_entity_poly.pdbx_seq_one_letter_code
_entity_poly.pdbx_strand_id
1 'polypeptide(L)'
;MFKPYVGMKFGSLAEAYDFYNTYSWVLGFSIRNGDNFVNVKDIQTMQEYKCQCSGINKNAIRSTTRCGCKAELRVHLNDCGEWYVKSFKEEHN
;
A
#
# COMPACT_ATOMS: atom_id res chain seq x y z
N MET A 1 -6.08 -5.57 -17.55
CA MET A 1 -5.30 -4.93 -16.46
C MET A 1 -6.15 -4.97 -15.20
N PHE A 2 -5.64 -5.54 -14.11
CA PHE A 2 -6.40 -5.68 -12.87
C PHE A 2 -6.12 -4.49 -11.95
N LYS A 3 -7.14 -3.66 -11.76
CA LYS A 3 -7.09 -2.51 -10.86
C LYS A 3 -7.50 -2.98 -9.45
N PRO A 4 -6.76 -2.61 -8.38
CA PRO A 4 -7.22 -2.87 -7.02
C PRO A 4 -8.58 -2.21 -6.77
N TYR A 5 -9.45 -2.88 -6.02
CA TYR A 5 -10.74 -2.33 -5.61
C TYR A 5 -11.02 -2.67 -4.15
N VAL A 6 -11.80 -1.82 -3.48
CA VAL A 6 -12.20 -2.03 -2.09
C VAL A 6 -13.01 -3.32 -1.98
N GLY A 7 -12.64 -4.18 -1.03
CA GLY A 7 -13.24 -5.50 -0.83
C GLY A 7 -12.53 -6.65 -1.57
N MET A 8 -11.53 -6.37 -2.41
CA MET A 8 -10.68 -7.42 -2.97
C MET A 8 -9.96 -8.17 -1.84
N LYS A 9 -9.90 -9.50 -1.92
CA LYS A 9 -9.34 -10.38 -0.89
C LYS A 9 -8.03 -11.04 -1.33
N PHE A 10 -7.18 -11.34 -0.37
CA PHE A 10 -5.89 -12.01 -0.52
C PHE A 10 -5.71 -13.04 0.60
N GLY A 11 -5.04 -14.13 0.31
CA GLY A 11 -4.69 -15.15 1.31
C GLY A 11 -3.51 -14.74 2.19
N SER A 12 -2.69 -13.78 1.75
CA SER A 12 -1.53 -13.32 2.49
C SER A 12 -1.16 -11.86 2.18
N LEU A 13 -0.37 -11.25 3.07
CA LEU A 13 0.26 -9.95 2.81
C LEU A 13 1.24 -9.99 1.62
N ALA A 14 1.93 -11.12 1.42
CA ALA A 14 2.85 -11.27 0.30
C ALA A 14 2.13 -11.21 -1.05
N GLU A 15 0.96 -11.85 -1.13
CA GLU A 15 0.10 -11.81 -2.32
C GLU A 15 -0.46 -10.39 -2.55
N ALA A 16 -0.93 -9.72 -1.50
CA ALA A 16 -1.39 -8.34 -1.59
C ALA A 16 -0.27 -7.38 -2.05
N TYR A 17 0.95 -7.59 -1.55
CA TYR A 17 2.13 -6.83 -1.95
C TYR A 17 2.49 -7.06 -3.41
N ASP A 18 2.59 -8.31 -3.85
CA ASP A 18 2.94 -8.66 -5.23
C ASP A 18 1.92 -8.14 -6.24
N PHE A 19 0.63 -8.23 -5.88
CA PHE A 19 -0.45 -7.67 -6.67
C PHE A 19 -0.32 -6.15 -6.85
N TYR A 20 -0.11 -5.42 -5.75
CA TYR A 20 0.03 -3.96 -5.81
C TYR A 20 1.34 -3.53 -6.48
N ASN A 21 2.41 -4.29 -6.29
CA ASN A 21 3.67 -4.08 -6.98
C ASN A 21 3.49 -4.25 -8.50
N THR A 22 2.87 -5.34 -8.94
CA THR A 22 2.58 -5.54 -10.38
C THR A 22 1.74 -4.40 -10.95
N TYR A 23 0.72 -3.95 -10.21
CA TYR A 23 -0.06 -2.77 -10.59
C TYR A 23 0.79 -1.49 -10.69
N SER A 24 1.69 -1.28 -9.72
CA SER A 24 2.56 -0.11 -9.70
C SER A 24 3.55 -0.07 -10.85
N TRP A 25 4.09 -1.22 -11.24
CA TRP A 25 4.99 -1.36 -12.38
C TRP A 25 4.34 -0.92 -13.68
N VAL A 26 3.08 -1.29 -13.92
CA VAL A 26 2.35 -0.88 -15.13
C VAL A 26 2.09 0.64 -15.15
N LEU A 27 1.88 1.23 -13.98
CA LEU A 27 1.72 2.67 -13.82
C LEU A 27 3.06 3.43 -13.68
N GLY A 28 4.20 2.74 -13.75
CA GLY A 28 5.52 3.36 -13.74
C GLY A 28 5.98 3.89 -12.37
N PHE A 29 5.52 3.30 -11.27
CA PHE A 29 5.99 3.66 -9.93
C PHE A 29 6.37 2.44 -9.08
N SER A 30 7.17 2.69 -8.04
CA SER A 30 7.54 1.69 -7.06
C SER A 30 6.74 1.89 -5.76
N ILE A 31 6.46 0.80 -5.07
CA ILE A 31 5.75 0.80 -3.79
C ILE A 31 6.71 0.63 -2.62
N ARG A 32 6.29 1.07 -1.43
CA ARG A 32 6.96 0.83 -0.16
C ARG A 32 5.95 0.49 0.92
N ASN A 33 6.40 -0.23 1.95
CA ASN A 33 5.60 -0.43 3.14
C ASN A 33 5.39 0.92 3.84
N GLY A 34 4.13 1.25 4.05
CA GLY A 34 3.66 2.37 4.85
C GLY A 34 3.41 1.93 6.28
N ASP A 35 2.37 2.50 6.87
CA ASP A 35 1.99 2.21 8.24
C ASP A 35 1.46 0.77 8.34
N ASN A 36 1.72 0.13 9.48
CA ASN A 36 1.12 -1.13 9.83
C ASN A 36 0.44 -1.00 11.19
N PHE A 37 -0.54 -1.86 11.45
CA PHE A 37 -1.14 -1.98 12.77
C PHE A 37 -1.01 -3.41 13.26
N VAL A 38 -0.53 -3.54 14.49
CA VAL A 38 -0.37 -4.81 15.18
C VAL A 38 -1.24 -4.75 16.43
N ASN A 39 -2.03 -5.79 16.64
CA ASN A 39 -2.92 -5.89 17.80
C ASN A 39 -2.12 -6.27 19.07
N VAL A 40 -2.74 -6.21 20.25
CA VAL A 40 -2.15 -6.59 21.55
C VAL A 40 -1.63 -8.02 21.61
N LYS A 41 -2.07 -8.89 20.69
CA LYS A 41 -1.62 -10.28 20.53
C LYS A 41 -0.42 -10.44 19.58
N ASP A 42 0.23 -9.35 19.20
CA ASP A 42 1.34 -9.30 18.23
C ASP A 42 0.97 -9.81 16.83
N ILE A 43 -0.32 -9.72 16.47
CA ILE A 43 -0.84 -10.11 15.16
C ILE A 43 -1.00 -8.85 14.32
N GLN A 44 -0.37 -8.81 13.15
CA GLN A 44 -0.56 -7.73 12.20
C GLN A 44 -1.97 -7.79 11.61
N THR A 45 -2.76 -6.73 11.80
CA THR A 45 -4.15 -6.65 11.32
C THR A 45 -4.36 -5.59 10.25
N MET A 46 -3.38 -4.73 10.00
CA MET A 46 -3.40 -3.79 8.88
C MET A 46 -2.00 -3.60 8.31
N GLN A 47 -1.94 -3.48 6.99
CA GLN A 47 -0.75 -3.08 6.25
C GLN A 47 -1.15 -2.03 5.23
N GLU A 48 -0.34 -0.99 5.12
CA GLU A 48 -0.44 0.01 4.09
C GLU A 48 0.74 -0.09 3.13
N TYR A 49 0.47 0.09 1.85
CA TYR A 49 1.46 0.19 0.79
C TYR A 49 1.32 1.55 0.14
N LYS A 50 2.39 2.33 0.12
CA LYS A 50 2.41 3.69 -0.43
C LYS A 50 3.32 3.74 -1.63
N CYS A 51 3.07 4.68 -2.53
CA CYS A 51 4.06 5.04 -3.54
C CYS A 51 5.40 5.46 -2.88
N GLN A 52 6.52 5.11 -3.50
CA GLN A 52 7.85 5.58 -3.09
C GLN A 52 7.96 7.11 -3.16
N CYS A 53 7.25 7.72 -4.10
CA CYS A 53 7.12 9.17 -4.25
C CYS A 53 6.11 9.81 -3.27
N SER A 54 5.54 9.02 -2.34
CA SER A 54 4.56 9.52 -1.38
C SER A 54 5.18 10.35 -0.26
N GLY A 55 4.45 11.41 0.14
CA GLY A 55 4.88 12.44 1.08
C GLY A 55 5.74 13.51 0.43
N ILE A 56 6.03 14.57 1.17
CA ILE A 56 6.97 15.63 0.77
C ILE A 56 7.99 15.72 1.89
N ASN A 57 9.27 15.51 1.59
CA ASN A 57 10.32 15.72 2.58
C ASN A 57 10.78 17.18 2.53
N LYS A 58 10.14 18.03 3.32
CA LYS A 58 10.45 19.47 3.38
C LYS A 58 11.84 19.78 3.95
N ASN A 59 12.46 18.81 4.64
CA ASN A 59 13.78 18.95 5.27
C ASN A 59 14.90 18.29 4.44
N ALA A 60 14.61 17.81 3.23
CA ALA A 60 15.62 17.15 2.43
C ALA A 60 16.58 18.17 1.79
N ILE A 61 17.85 18.05 2.13
CA ILE A 61 18.95 18.85 1.56
C ILE A 61 19.18 18.51 0.06
N ARG A 62 18.70 17.34 -0.38
CA ARG A 62 18.77 16.87 -1.78
C ARG A 62 17.37 16.60 -2.32
N SER A 63 17.20 16.75 -3.63
CA SER A 63 15.97 16.38 -4.34
C SER A 63 15.58 14.93 -4.03
N THR A 64 14.45 14.74 -3.36
CA THR A 64 13.90 13.42 -3.09
C THR A 64 12.91 13.04 -4.18
N THR A 65 12.77 11.75 -4.47
CA THR A 65 11.68 11.21 -5.30
C THR A 65 10.29 11.45 -4.70
N ARG A 66 10.18 11.93 -3.45
CA ARG A 66 8.92 12.22 -2.75
C ARG A 66 8.27 13.51 -3.25
N CYS A 67 7.48 13.40 -4.31
CA CYS A 67 6.74 14.49 -4.96
C CYS A 67 5.33 14.76 -4.37
N GLY A 68 4.96 14.07 -3.29
CA GLY A 68 3.63 14.24 -2.68
C GLY A 68 2.56 13.31 -3.25
N CYS A 69 2.95 12.21 -3.90
CA CYS A 69 2.00 11.23 -4.42
C CYS A 69 1.11 10.66 -3.29
N LYS A 70 -0.21 10.63 -3.52
CA LYS A 70 -1.22 10.17 -2.55
C LYS A 70 -1.67 8.74 -2.77
N ALA A 71 -1.09 8.06 -3.74
CA ALA A 71 -1.45 6.70 -4.04
C ALA A 71 -1.04 5.75 -2.91
N GLU A 72 -2.03 5.02 -2.44
CA GLU A 72 -1.92 4.11 -1.33
C GLU A 72 -2.89 2.94 -1.51
N LEU A 73 -2.47 1.76 -1.06
CA LEU A 73 -3.31 0.59 -0.90
C LEU A 73 -3.26 0.19 0.56
N ARG A 74 -4.43 0.10 1.20
CA ARG A 74 -4.55 -0.32 2.59
C ARG A 74 -5.32 -1.62 2.67
N VAL A 75 -4.69 -2.63 3.26
CA VAL A 75 -5.28 -3.95 3.50
C VAL A 75 -5.48 -4.19 4.99
N HIS A 76 -6.56 -4.88 5.33
CA HIS A 76 -6.93 -5.27 6.68
C HIS A 76 -7.12 -6.78 6.75
N LEU A 77 -6.77 -7.38 7.89
CA LEU A 77 -7.08 -8.76 8.21
C LEU A 77 -8.54 -8.85 8.68
N ASN A 78 -9.29 -9.82 8.16
CA ASN A 78 -10.62 -10.15 8.65
C ASN A 78 -10.56 -11.26 9.72
N ASP A 79 -11.69 -11.51 10.39
CA ASP A 79 -11.82 -12.58 11.39
C ASP A 79 -11.66 -14.00 10.81
N CYS A 80 -11.79 -14.16 9.49
CA CYS A 80 -11.55 -15.42 8.78
C CYS A 80 -10.07 -15.66 8.45
N GLY A 81 -9.17 -14.72 8.78
CA GLY A 81 -7.74 -14.80 8.46
C GLY A 81 -7.37 -14.40 7.03
N GLU A 82 -8.31 -13.84 6.27
CA GLU A 82 -8.06 -13.31 4.92
C GLU A 82 -7.76 -11.81 4.98
N TRP A 83 -6.89 -11.35 4.10
CA TRP A 83 -6.60 -9.94 3.91
C TRP A 83 -7.56 -9.34 2.90
N TYR A 84 -8.08 -8.15 3.15
CA TYR A 84 -8.94 -7.45 2.19
C TYR A 84 -8.55 -5.99 2.04
N VAL A 85 -8.71 -5.45 0.83
CA VAL A 85 -8.49 -4.03 0.55
C VAL A 85 -9.58 -3.22 1.23
N LYS A 86 -9.21 -2.43 2.23
CA LYS A 86 -10.12 -1.50 2.91
C LYS A 86 -10.17 -0.14 2.24
N SER A 87 -9.04 0.33 1.74
CA SER A 87 -8.93 1.62 1.05
C SER A 87 -7.93 1.51 -0.08
N PHE A 88 -8.24 2.16 -1.20
CA PHE A 88 -7.36 2.25 -2.35
C PHE A 88 -7.46 3.67 -2.93
N LYS A 89 -6.31 4.32 -3.11
CA LYS A 89 -6.19 5.59 -3.81
C LYS A 89 -5.29 5.38 -5.01
N GLU A 90 -5.82 5.65 -6.19
CA GLU A 90 -5.09 5.54 -7.45
C GLU A 90 -4.32 6.81 -7.84
N GLU A 91 -4.55 7.93 -7.14
CA GLU A 91 -4.06 9.26 -7.52
C GLU A 91 -2.52 9.31 -7.51
N HIS A 92 -1.96 8.96 -8.67
CA HIS A 92 -0.59 9.17 -9.09
C HIS A 92 -0.50 10.45 -9.90
N ASN A 93 0.53 11.24 -9.62
CA ASN A 93 0.76 12.56 -10.20
C ASN A 93 1.10 12.47 -11.69
#